data_AF-A0A7U9NDS6-F1
#
_entry.id   AF-A0A7U9NDS6-F1
#
_cell.length_a   1.000
_cell.length_b   1.000
_cell.length_c   1.000
_cell.angle_alpha   90.00
_cell.angle_beta   90.00
_cell.angle_gamma   90.00
#
_symmetry.space_group_name_H-M   'P 1'
#
loop_
_entity.id
_entity.type
_entity.pdbx_description
1 polymer ?
#
loop_
_entity_poly.entity_id
_entity_poly.type
_entity_poly.pdbx_seq_one_letter_code
_entity_poly.pdbx_strand_id
1 'polypeptide(L)'
;MNDKDNQRKEALKRLHMLHELFGIDKTAISDFETGKIPLSIEFFPSSPISAISLSDRPDLENKVKHFEKKQNCTAYYVLNSCNVFLTILYVSNYTEDWDYERPHPEGNITAVVYDLSGKFMGADETDFGECGFIESDGALKRVI
;
A
#
# COMPACT_ATOMS: atom_id res chain seq x y z
N MET A 1 15.58 18.00 9.36
CA MET A 1 14.54 16.98 9.59
C MET A 1 14.81 15.88 8.58
N ASN A 2 14.87 14.62 9.00
CA ASN A 2 15.27 13.50 8.12
C ASN A 2 14.20 13.29 7.02
N ASP A 3 14.62 12.99 5.79
CA ASP A 3 13.69 12.72 4.67
C ASP A 3 12.70 11.60 5.02
N LYS A 4 13.14 10.61 5.81
CA LYS A 4 12.27 9.53 6.33
C LYS A 4 11.21 10.01 7.32
N ASP A 5 11.51 11.01 8.15
CA ASP A 5 10.52 11.56 9.08
C ASP A 5 9.43 12.33 8.30
N ASN A 6 9.82 13.02 7.22
CA ASN A 6 8.88 13.70 6.33
C ASN A 6 8.00 12.69 5.61
N GLN A 7 8.59 11.64 5.04
CA GLN A 7 7.85 10.57 4.39
C GLN A 7 6.87 9.89 5.35
N ARG A 8 7.27 9.62 6.60
CA ARG A 8 6.39 9.02 7.62
C ARG A 8 5.22 9.94 8.01
N LYS A 9 5.46 11.25 8.14
CA LYS A 9 4.39 12.23 8.38
C LYS A 9 3.40 12.29 7.23
N GLU A 10 3.90 12.26 6.00
CA GLU A 10 3.06 12.24 4.81
C GLU A 10 2.28 10.93 4.67
N ALA A 11 2.91 9.79 4.97
CA ALA A 11 2.27 8.48 5.01
C ALA A 11 1.07 8.45 5.97
N LEU A 12 1.23 9.04 7.17
CA LEU A 12 0.13 9.20 8.12
C LEU A 12 -1.02 10.04 7.54
N LYS A 13 -0.72 11.16 6.87
CA LYS A 13 -1.77 11.94 6.20
C LYS A 13 -2.48 11.14 5.12
N ARG A 14 -1.74 10.39 4.29
CA ARG A 14 -2.32 9.54 3.24
C ARG A 14 -3.22 8.47 3.85
N LEU A 15 -2.86 7.86 4.99
CA LEU A 15 -3.73 6.93 5.72
C LEU A 15 -5.01 7.60 6.24
N HIS A 16 -4.92 8.82 6.78
CA HIS A 16 -6.11 9.59 7.15
C HIS A 16 -7.00 9.88 5.93
N MET A 17 -6.41 10.25 4.79
CA MET A 17 -7.15 10.44 3.54
C MET A 17 -7.84 9.15 3.10
N LEU A 18 -7.19 7.98 3.19
CA LEU A 18 -7.84 6.71 2.88
C LEU A 18 -9.05 6.45 3.78
N HIS A 19 -8.95 6.77 5.07
CA HIS A 19 -10.06 6.63 6.00
C HIS A 19 -11.21 7.58 5.64
N GLU A 20 -10.90 8.83 5.33
CA GLU A 20 -11.91 9.85 5.00
C GLU A 20 -12.58 9.62 3.64
N LEU A 21 -11.82 9.20 2.62
CA LEU A 21 -12.30 9.03 1.26
C LEU A 21 -12.97 7.68 1.04
N PHE A 22 -12.42 6.62 1.62
CA PHE A 22 -12.86 5.25 1.33
C PHE A 22 -13.42 4.53 2.55
N GLY A 23 -13.16 5.00 3.78
CA GLY A 23 -13.69 4.36 4.99
C GLY A 23 -12.86 3.19 5.50
N ILE A 24 -11.56 3.11 5.18
CA ILE A 24 -10.67 2.09 5.76
C ILE A 24 -10.65 2.20 7.29
N ASP A 25 -10.45 1.09 7.99
CA ASP A 25 -10.52 1.07 9.46
C ASP A 25 -9.41 1.92 10.11
N LYS A 26 -9.74 2.68 11.15
CA LYS A 26 -8.79 3.52 11.91
C LYS A 26 -7.68 2.72 12.61
N THR A 27 -7.87 1.42 12.79
CA THR A 27 -6.84 0.49 13.25
C THR A 27 -5.62 0.53 12.32
N ALA A 28 -5.80 0.70 11.01
CA ALA A 28 -4.70 0.86 10.06
C ALA A 28 -3.82 2.09 10.37
N ILE A 29 -4.44 3.20 10.79
CA ILE A 29 -3.72 4.41 11.20
C ILE A 29 -2.97 4.15 12.51
N SER A 30 -3.66 3.57 13.50
CA SER A 30 -3.10 3.27 14.83
C SER A 30 -1.89 2.32 14.73
N ASP A 31 -2.00 1.28 13.90
CA ASP A 31 -0.92 0.34 13.62
C ASP A 31 0.29 1.06 13.00
N PHE A 32 0.06 1.94 12.03
CA PHE A 32 1.13 2.70 11.39
C PHE A 32 1.87 3.64 12.35
N GLU A 33 1.14 4.31 13.25
CA GLU A 33 1.75 5.12 14.31
C GLU A 33 2.72 4.30 15.18
N THR A 34 2.37 3.05 15.49
CA THR A 34 3.23 2.11 16.24
C THR A 34 4.37 1.48 15.41
N GLY A 35 4.43 1.77 14.11
CA GLY A 35 5.50 1.29 13.21
C GLY A 35 5.13 0.05 12.39
N LYS A 36 3.87 -0.37 12.39
CA LYS A 36 3.39 -1.50 11.59
C LYS A 36 2.73 -1.02 10.30
N ILE A 37 3.00 -1.69 9.19
CA ILE A 37 2.34 -1.34 7.92
C ILE A 37 1.06 -2.18 7.79
N PRO A 38 -0.11 -1.56 7.56
CA PRO A 38 -1.34 -2.30 7.31
C PRO A 38 -1.25 -3.12 6.02
N LEU A 39 -1.78 -4.33 6.06
CA LEU A 39 -1.86 -5.25 4.93
C LEU A 39 -3.31 -5.71 4.73
N SER A 40 -3.86 -5.40 3.56
CA SER A 40 -5.10 -6.02 3.06
C SER A 40 -4.76 -7.34 2.36
N ILE A 41 -5.45 -8.42 2.72
CA ILE A 41 -5.35 -9.71 2.01
C ILE A 41 -6.69 -10.03 1.38
N GLU A 42 -6.69 -10.12 0.05
CA GLU A 42 -7.85 -10.56 -0.71
C GLU A 42 -7.76 -12.08 -0.96
N PHE A 43 -8.82 -12.80 -0.60
CA PHE A 43 -8.97 -14.23 -0.86
C PHE A 43 -10.00 -14.49 -1.96
N PHE A 44 -9.61 -15.27 -2.98
CA PHE A 44 -10.51 -15.72 -4.05
C PHE A 44 -11.62 -16.62 -3.49
N PRO A 45 -12.87 -16.60 -4.01
CA PRO A 45 -13.45 -15.71 -5.04
C PRO A 45 -14.30 -14.55 -4.50
N SER A 46 -14.60 -14.53 -3.19
CA SER A 46 -15.57 -13.61 -2.58
C SER A 46 -15.58 -13.78 -1.06
N SER A 47 -14.42 -13.62 -0.43
CA SER A 47 -14.24 -13.77 1.03
C SER A 47 -13.43 -12.59 1.57
N PRO A 48 -13.65 -12.22 2.85
CA PRO A 48 -13.39 -10.89 3.37
C PRO A 48 -11.95 -10.45 3.15
N ILE A 49 -11.78 -9.16 2.89
CA ILE A 49 -10.46 -8.57 2.96
C ILE A 49 -10.11 -8.45 4.44
N SER A 50 -9.19 -9.28 4.90
CA SER A 50 -8.67 -9.12 6.25
C SER A 50 -7.59 -8.04 6.24
N ALA A 51 -7.76 -7.01 7.07
CA ALA A 51 -6.68 -6.12 7.44
C ALA A 51 -5.87 -6.78 8.56
N ILE A 52 -4.59 -7.07 8.30
CA ILE A 52 -3.62 -7.54 9.29
C ILE A 52 -2.38 -6.65 9.27
N SER A 53 -1.41 -6.90 10.16
CA SER A 53 -0.11 -6.25 10.06
C SER A 53 0.75 -6.95 9.00
N LEU A 54 1.47 -6.19 8.18
CA LEU A 54 2.45 -6.72 7.24
C LEU A 54 3.52 -7.58 7.95
N SER A 55 3.84 -7.28 9.22
CA SER A 55 4.76 -8.09 10.03
C SER A 55 4.31 -9.54 10.23
N ASP A 56 3.01 -9.82 10.08
CA ASP A 56 2.45 -11.17 10.18
C ASP A 56 2.70 -11.98 8.89
N ARG A 57 3.25 -11.34 7.85
CA ARG A 57 3.67 -11.93 6.56
C ARG A 57 5.12 -11.57 6.24
N PRO A 58 6.11 -12.21 6.90
CA PRO A 58 7.53 -11.87 6.74
C PRO A 58 8.04 -11.99 5.29
N ASP A 59 7.45 -12.89 4.50
CA ASP A 59 7.74 -13.05 3.07
C ASP A 59 7.44 -11.76 2.28
N LEU A 60 6.29 -11.13 2.56
CA LEU A 60 5.89 -9.88 1.93
C LEU A 60 6.61 -8.69 2.56
N GLU A 61 6.78 -8.69 3.88
CA GLU A 61 7.49 -7.62 4.61
C GLU A 61 8.92 -7.44 4.08
N ASN A 62 9.63 -8.54 3.82
CA ASN A 62 10.98 -8.48 3.26
C ASN A 62 11.01 -7.88 1.85
N LYS A 63 10.02 -8.19 1.01
CA LYS A 63 9.87 -7.58 -0.32
C LYS A 63 9.61 -6.08 -0.22
N VAL A 64 8.73 -5.65 0.69
CA VAL A 64 8.43 -4.23 0.92
C VAL A 64 9.66 -3.48 1.44
N LYS A 65 10.39 -4.03 2.42
CA LYS A 65 11.64 -3.42 2.93
C LYS A 65 12.71 -3.30 1.84
N HIS A 66 12.82 -4.29 0.95
CA HIS A 66 13.73 -4.22 -0.19
C HIS A 66 13.33 -3.08 -1.14
N PHE A 67 12.04 -2.95 -1.46
CA PHE A 67 11.49 -1.86 -2.25
C PHE A 67 11.78 -0.49 -1.62
N GLU A 68 11.46 -0.29 -0.34
CA GLU A 68 11.70 0.97 0.38
C GLU A 68 13.17 1.38 0.35
N LYS A 69 14.08 0.43 0.53
CA LYS A 69 15.53 0.66 0.46
C LYS A 69 15.98 1.02 -0.94
N LYS A 70 15.48 0.30 -1.96
CA LYS A 70 15.87 0.49 -3.37
C LYS A 70 15.39 1.84 -3.91
N GLN A 71 14.16 2.24 -3.58
CA GLN A 71 13.53 3.45 -4.10
C GLN A 71 13.62 4.66 -3.15
N ASN A 72 14.25 4.50 -1.99
CA ASN A 72 14.30 5.52 -0.95
C ASN A 72 12.91 6.09 -0.58
N CYS A 73 11.90 5.23 -0.45
CA CYS A 73 10.52 5.62 -0.18
C CYS A 73 10.02 5.03 1.15
N THR A 74 8.81 5.41 1.57
CA THR A 74 8.13 4.81 2.74
C THR A 74 6.81 4.20 2.33
N ALA A 75 6.66 2.91 2.54
CA ALA A 75 5.40 2.20 2.34
C ALA A 75 4.44 2.53 3.50
N TYR A 76 3.18 2.78 3.18
CA TYR A 76 2.16 3.14 4.18
C TYR A 76 0.96 2.22 4.20
N TYR A 77 0.74 1.46 3.13
CA TYR A 77 -0.33 0.47 3.05
C TYR A 77 0.03 -0.58 2.00
N VAL A 78 -0.28 -1.84 2.24
CA VAL A 78 0.02 -2.94 1.31
C VAL A 78 -1.24 -3.74 1.03
N LEU A 79 -1.37 -4.23 -0.20
CA LEU A 79 -2.44 -5.12 -0.62
C LEU A 79 -1.83 -6.36 -1.25
N ASN A 80 -2.28 -7.53 -0.80
CA ASN A 80 -1.97 -8.80 -1.42
C ASN A 80 -3.24 -9.33 -2.10
N SER A 81 -3.32 -9.15 -3.41
CA SER A 81 -4.42 -9.67 -4.23
C SER A 81 -4.16 -11.13 -4.59
N CYS A 82 -4.77 -12.02 -3.81
CA CYS A 82 -4.85 -13.46 -4.08
C CYS A 82 -3.49 -14.17 -4.22
N ASN A 83 -2.43 -13.65 -3.58
CA ASN A 83 -1.03 -14.09 -3.76
C ASN A 83 -0.54 -14.02 -5.22
N VAL A 84 -1.21 -13.23 -6.06
CA VAL A 84 -0.79 -12.97 -7.44
C VAL A 84 -0.12 -11.62 -7.53
N PHE A 85 -0.69 -10.58 -6.91
CA PHE A 85 -0.13 -9.24 -6.96
C PHE A 85 0.11 -8.67 -5.57
N LEU A 86 1.30 -8.13 -5.35
CA LEU A 86 1.59 -7.28 -4.20
C LEU A 86 1.56 -5.82 -4.64
N THR A 87 0.56 -5.09 -4.19
CA THR A 87 0.42 -3.65 -4.44
C THR A 87 0.89 -2.90 -3.20
N ILE A 88 1.81 -1.96 -3.36
CA ILE A 88 2.36 -1.16 -2.27
C ILE A 88 2.00 0.30 -2.53
N LEU A 89 1.31 0.91 -1.57
CA LEU A 89 1.13 2.34 -1.53
C LEU A 89 2.30 2.95 -0.77
N TYR A 90 2.94 3.97 -1.35
CA TYR A 90 4.18 4.52 -0.85
C TYR A 90 4.19 6.05 -0.90
N VAL A 91 5.14 6.65 -0.18
CA VAL A 91 5.54 8.06 -0.27
C VAL A 91 6.93 8.12 -0.88
N SER A 92 7.07 8.72 -2.06
CA SER A 92 8.36 8.85 -2.74
C SER A 92 9.31 9.81 -2.02
N ASN A 93 10.57 9.86 -2.45
CA ASN A 93 11.51 10.91 -2.06
C ASN A 93 11.35 12.21 -2.86
N TYR A 94 10.48 12.24 -3.87
CA TYR A 94 10.21 13.41 -4.72
C TYR A 94 9.03 14.18 -4.14
N THR A 95 9.32 15.11 -3.23
CA THR A 95 8.28 15.89 -2.52
C THR A 95 7.38 16.70 -3.44
N GLU A 96 7.90 17.08 -4.61
CA GLU A 96 7.19 17.77 -5.69
C GLU A 96 6.04 16.93 -6.29
N ASP A 97 6.14 15.60 -6.24
CA ASP A 97 5.15 14.69 -6.81
C ASP A 97 4.07 14.28 -5.80
N TRP A 98 4.25 14.63 -4.51
CA TRP A 98 3.38 14.12 -3.44
C TRP A 98 1.90 14.46 -3.61
N ASP A 99 1.60 15.63 -4.15
CA ASP A 99 0.21 16.05 -4.37
C ASP A 99 -0.47 15.17 -5.42
N TYR A 100 0.27 14.71 -6.44
CA TYR A 100 -0.19 13.79 -7.48
C TYR A 100 -0.26 12.34 -6.98
N GLU A 101 0.69 11.92 -6.14
CA GLU A 101 0.73 10.53 -5.65
C GLU A 101 -0.31 10.21 -4.57
N ARG A 102 -0.94 11.23 -3.99
CA ARG A 102 -1.92 11.07 -2.91
C ARG A 102 -3.17 10.32 -3.38
N PRO A 103 -3.95 9.74 -2.45
CA PRO A 103 -5.25 9.19 -2.80
C PRO A 103 -6.20 10.25 -3.36
N HIS A 104 -6.80 9.97 -4.51
CA HIS A 104 -7.83 10.82 -5.12
C HIS A 104 -9.25 10.34 -4.76
N PRO A 105 -10.24 11.25 -4.65
CA PRO A 105 -11.64 10.88 -4.37
C PRO A 105 -12.25 9.90 -5.37
N GLU A 106 -11.71 9.83 -6.58
CA GLU A 106 -12.15 8.93 -7.65
C GLU A 106 -11.68 7.47 -7.44
N GLY A 107 -10.86 7.19 -6.42
CA GLY A 107 -10.32 5.85 -6.17
C GLY A 107 -8.95 5.62 -6.78
N ASN A 108 -8.39 6.58 -7.52
CA ASN A 108 -7.06 6.46 -8.12
C ASN A 108 -5.98 6.81 -7.11
N ILE A 109 -4.98 5.94 -6.99
CA ILE A 109 -3.84 6.14 -6.09
C ILE A 109 -2.58 5.68 -6.80
N THR A 110 -1.52 6.49 -6.76
CA THR A 110 -0.21 6.04 -7.22
C THR A 110 0.28 4.90 -6.35
N ALA A 111 0.60 3.78 -7.00
CA ALA A 111 1.01 2.56 -6.37
C ALA A 111 2.14 1.91 -7.16
N VAL A 112 2.77 0.93 -6.53
CA VAL A 112 3.67 0.02 -7.20
C VAL A 112 3.12 -1.40 -7.12
N VAL A 113 3.22 -2.17 -8.20
CA VAL A 113 2.68 -3.53 -8.31
C VAL A 113 3.78 -4.51 -8.65
N TYR A 114 3.87 -5.59 -7.87
CA TYR A 114 4.73 -6.74 -8.12
C TYR A 114 3.89 -7.95 -8.54
N ASP A 115 4.28 -8.62 -9.63
CA ASP A 115 3.75 -9.95 -10.00
C ASP A 115 4.44 -11.04 -9.18
N LEU A 116 3.74 -11.58 -8.19
CA LEU A 116 4.21 -12.70 -7.37
C LEU A 116 4.08 -14.06 -8.07
N SER A 117 3.25 -14.14 -9.12
CA SER A 117 3.02 -15.38 -9.86
C SER A 117 4.09 -15.66 -10.91
N GLY A 118 4.80 -14.62 -11.36
CA GLY A 118 5.79 -14.68 -12.44
C GLY A 118 5.20 -15.08 -13.81
N LYS A 119 3.87 -14.97 -13.98
CA LYS A 119 3.16 -15.41 -15.19
C LYS A 119 2.89 -14.27 -16.17
N PHE A 120 2.74 -13.06 -15.68
CA PHE A 120 2.36 -11.89 -16.48
C PHE A 120 3.54 -10.95 -16.69
N MET A 121 4.40 -10.86 -15.67
CA MET A 121 5.68 -10.15 -15.69
C MET A 121 6.75 -11.05 -15.08
N GLY A 122 8.02 -10.72 -15.23
CA GLY A 122 9.06 -11.39 -14.43
C GLY A 122 8.70 -11.31 -12.94
N ALA A 123 8.95 -12.37 -12.16
CA ALA A 123 8.48 -12.46 -10.76
C ALA A 123 8.96 -11.34 -9.80
N ASP A 124 9.90 -10.51 -10.27
CA ASP A 124 10.43 -9.35 -9.56
C ASP A 124 10.34 -8.06 -10.41
N GLU A 125 9.66 -8.11 -11.54
CA GLU A 125 9.34 -6.92 -12.33
C GLU A 125 8.23 -6.13 -11.63
N THR A 126 8.30 -4.82 -11.83
CA THR A 126 7.56 -3.85 -11.03
C THR A 126 6.89 -2.86 -11.96
N ASP A 127 5.60 -2.63 -11.78
CA ASP A 127 4.86 -1.60 -12.51
C ASP A 127 4.53 -0.43 -11.56
N PHE A 128 4.79 0.79 -12.02
CA PHE A 128 4.52 2.03 -11.28
C PHE A 128 3.42 2.80 -12.00
N GLY A 129 2.37 3.17 -11.27
CA GLY A 129 1.30 3.95 -11.86
C GLY A 129 0.11 4.12 -10.95
N GLU A 130 -0.91 4.80 -11.47
CA GLU A 130 -2.18 4.93 -10.79
C GLU A 130 -2.96 3.61 -10.90
N CYS A 131 -3.40 3.09 -9.76
CA CYS A 131 -4.29 1.96 -9.67
C CYS A 131 -5.64 2.44 -9.10
N GLY A 132 -6.74 1.81 -9.51
CA GLY A 132 -8.04 2.04 -8.92
C GLY A 132 -8.23 1.22 -7.63
N PHE A 133 -8.88 1.81 -6.64
CA PHE A 133 -9.17 1.17 -5.36
C PHE A 133 -10.60 1.44 -4.89
N ILE A 134 -11.15 0.47 -4.16
CA ILE A 134 -12.40 0.59 -3.42
C ILE A 134 -12.20 0.09 -1.99
N GLU A 135 -13.12 0.44 -1.10
CA GLU A 135 -13.21 -0.18 0.22
C GLU A 135 -14.04 -1.47 0.16
N SER A 136 -13.63 -2.45 0.99
CA SER A 136 -14.38 -3.67 1.27
C SER A 136 -14.01 -4.17 2.67
N ASP A 137 -15.01 -4.28 3.54
CA ASP A 137 -14.88 -4.78 4.92
C ASP A 137 -13.83 -4.04 5.78
N GLY A 138 -13.74 -2.72 5.64
CA GLY A 138 -12.82 -1.84 6.37
C GLY A 138 -11.39 -1.84 5.80
N ALA A 139 -11.17 -2.44 4.64
CA ALA A 139 -9.87 -2.61 4.02
C ALA A 139 -9.87 -2.18 2.54
N LEU A 140 -8.70 -1.91 1.97
CA LEU A 140 -8.61 -1.55 0.55
C LEU A 140 -8.61 -2.80 -0.34
N LYS A 141 -9.31 -2.68 -1.47
CA LYS A 141 -9.28 -3.61 -2.58
C LYS A 141 -8.83 -2.88 -3.84
N ARG A 142 -7.91 -3.47 -4.60
CA ARG A 142 -7.57 -2.97 -5.94
C ARG A 142 -8.65 -3.38 -6.94
N VAL A 143 -9.11 -2.45 -7.78
CA VAL A 143 -9.95 -2.71 -8.95
C VAL A 143 -9.09 -2.56 -10.21
N ILE A 144 -9.25 -3.50 -11.15
CA ILE A 144 -8.57 -3.50 -12.46
C ILE A 144 -9.48 -2.79 -13.46
#